data_AF-A0A1C6EQ76-F1
#
_entry.id   AF-A0A1C6EQ76-F1
#
_cell.length_a   1.000
_cell.length_b   1.000
_cell.length_c   1.000
_cell.angle_alpha   90.00
_cell.angle_beta   90.00
_cell.angle_gamma   90.00
#
_symmetry.space_group_name_H-M   'P 1'
#
loop_
_entity.id
_entity.type
_entity.pdbx_description
1 polymer ?
#
loop_
_entity_poly.entity_id
_entity_poly.type
_entity_poly.pdbx_seq_one_letter_code
_entity_poly.pdbx_strand_id
1 'polypeptide(L)' 'MCDKKDIPTPEEFDSMLKSIGFVESTHTYKNYYIERNIEKKKIKKIRTITNNKKAA' A
#
# COMPACT_ATOMS: atom_id res chain seq x y z
N MET A 1 -2.89 -9.19 -34.14
CA MET A 1 -2.56 -7.82 -33.71
C MET A 1 -3.73 -6.96 -34.14
N CYS A 2 -4.33 -6.17 -33.26
CA CYS A 2 -5.44 -5.29 -33.65
C CYS A 2 -4.90 -4.25 -34.63
N ASP A 3 -5.54 -4.11 -35.78
CA ASP A 3 -5.17 -3.06 -36.72
C ASP A 3 -5.49 -1.71 -36.09
N LYS A 4 -4.69 -0.67 -36.38
CA LYS A 4 -4.88 0.68 -35.81
C LYS A 4 -6.28 1.28 -36.08
N LYS A 5 -7.06 0.67 -36.98
CA LYS A 5 -8.45 1.03 -37.31
C LYS A 5 -9.49 0.45 -36.35
N ASP A 6 -9.12 -0.53 -35.53
CA ASP A 6 -10.02 -1.21 -34.58
C ASP A 6 -9.98 -0.61 -33.17
N ILE A 7 -9.22 0.48 -32.97
CA ILE A 7 -9.14 1.17 -31.69
C ILE A 7 -10.28 2.20 -31.67
N PRO A 8 -11.29 2.04 -30.79
CA PRO A 8 -12.38 2.99 -30.70
C PRO A 8 -11.86 4.36 -30.28
N THR A 9 -12.52 5.41 -30.77
CA THR A 9 -12.32 6.76 -30.24
C THR A 9 -12.73 6.81 -28.76
N PRO A 10 -12.22 7.78 -27.98
CA PRO A 10 -12.64 7.93 -26.59
C PRO A 10 -14.16 8.07 -26.41
N GLU A 11 -14.84 8.74 -27.35
CA GLU A 11 -16.30 8.91 -27.34
C GLU A 11 -17.05 7.61 -27.62
N GLU A 12 -16.61 6.82 -28.60
CA GLU A 12 -17.16 5.49 -28.89
C GLU A 12 -16.96 4.53 -27.71
N PHE A 13 -15.80 4.59 -27.06
CA PHE A 13 -15.49 3.78 -25.89
C PHE A 13 -16.39 4.16 -24.69
N ASP A 14 -16.58 5.45 -24.43
CA ASP A 14 -17.48 5.92 -23.35
C ASP A 14 -18.94 5.52 -23.61
N SER A 15 -19.39 5.63 -24.86
CA SER A 15 -20.73 5.16 -25.29
C SER A 15 -20.90 3.66 -25.08
N MET A 16 -19.89 2.87 -25.45
CA MET A 16 -19.86 1.42 -25.21
C MET A 16 -19.95 1.11 -23.70
N LEU A 17 -19.16 1.77 -22.86
CA LEU A 17 -19.20 1.60 -21.41
C LEU A 17 -20.58 1.89 -20.82
N LYS A 18 -21.23 2.99 -21.24
CA LYS A 18 -22.60 3.32 -20.83
C LYS A 18 -23.61 2.26 -21.28
N SER A 19 -23.48 1.74 -22.50
CA SER A 19 -24.41 0.73 -23.05
C SER A 19 -24.38 -0.61 -22.30
N ILE A 20 -23.24 -1.00 -21.73
CA ILE A 20 -23.10 -2.22 -20.93
C ILE A 20 -23.33 -1.97 -19.43
N GLY A 21 -23.72 -0.75 -19.05
CA GLY A 21 -24.14 -0.39 -17.70
C GLY A 21 -23.04 0.14 -16.78
N PHE A 22 -21.86 0.50 -17.30
CA PHE A 22 -20.89 1.24 -16.49
C PHE A 22 -21.39 2.67 -16.27
N VAL A 23 -21.18 3.15 -15.06
CA VAL A 23 -21.51 4.51 -14.62
C VAL A 23 -20.27 5.17 -14.05
N GLU A 24 -20.27 6.50 -14.03
CA GLU A 24 -19.19 7.27 -13.44
C GLU A 24 -19.00 6.89 -11.97
N SER A 25 -17.75 6.68 -11.56
CA SER A 25 -17.42 6.39 -10.17
C SER A 25 -17.70 7.61 -9.31
N THR A 26 -18.53 7.44 -8.29
CA THR A 26 -18.78 8.47 -7.26
C THR A 26 -17.71 8.45 -6.15
N HIS A 27 -16.81 7.46 -6.16
CA HIS A 27 -15.80 7.30 -5.13
C HIS A 27 -14.62 8.24 -5.36
N THR A 28 -14.43 9.20 -4.47
CA THR A 28 -13.24 10.04 -4.44
C THR A 28 -12.14 9.31 -3.67
N TYR A 29 -11.09 8.90 -4.39
CA TYR A 29 -9.93 8.30 -3.78
C TYR A 29 -9.17 9.36 -2.95
N LYS A 30 -9.10 9.17 -1.63
CA LYS A 30 -8.28 10.01 -0.73
C LYS A 30 -7.04 9.23 -0.32
N ASN A 31 -5.87 9.79 -0.60
CA ASN A 31 -4.59 9.28 -0.07
C ASN A 31 -4.55 9.55 1.44
N TYR A 32 -4.80 8.52 2.25
CA TYR A 32 -4.56 8.58 3.69
C TYR A 32 -3.07 8.32 3.95
N TYR A 33 -2.35 9.35 4.38
CA TYR A 33 -0.99 9.17 4.88
C TYR A 33 -1.06 8.59 6.29
N ILE A 34 -0.62 7.34 6.45
CA ILE A 34 -0.55 6.67 7.75
C ILE A 34 0.91 6.75 8.23
N GLU A 35 1.18 7.66 9.17
CA GLU A 35 2.46 7.70 9.86
C GLU A 35 2.57 6.49 10.80
N ARG A 36 3.55 5.62 10.53
CA ARG A 36 3.93 4.58 11.48
C ARG A 36 4.97 5.14 12.44
N ASN A 37 4.59 5.39 13.69
CA ASN A 37 5.55 5.68 14.75
C ASN A 37 6.31 4.39 15.11
N ILE A 38 7.40 4.12 14.39
CA ILE A 38 8.28 2.98 14.67
C ILE A 38 9.17 3.37 15.85
N GLU A 39 8.64 3.31 17.07
CA GLU A 39 9.46 3.43 18.27
C GLU A 39 10.49 2.30 18.29
N LYS A 40 11.77 2.65 18.11
CA LYS A 40 12.88 1.71 18.29
C LYS A 40 12.98 1.36 19.78
N LYS A 41 12.35 0.27 20.21
CA LYS A 41 12.61 -0.31 21.54
C LYS A 41 14.12 -0.61 21.65
N LYS A 42 14.84 0.20 22.41
CA LYS A 42 16.24 -0.07 22.77
C LYS A 42 16.28 -1.38 23.53
N ILE A 43 16.79 -2.44 22.89
CA ILE A 43 17.13 -3.68 23.58
C ILE A 43 18.27 -3.33 24.55
N LYS A 44 17.95 -3.13 25.83
CA LYS A 44 18.97 -3.07 26.88
C LYS A 44 19.63 -4.45 26.91
N LYS A 45 20.83 -4.58 26.35
CA LYS A 45 21.70 -5.73 26.61
C LYS A 45 22.01 -5.73 28.11
N ILE A 46 21.27 -6.53 28.87
CA ILE A 46 21.59 -6.82 30.26
C ILE A 46 22.90 -7.61 30.22
N ARG A 47 24.02 -6.96 30.56
CA ARG A 47 25.28 -7.66 30.85
C ARG A 47 25.12 -8.27 32.23
N THR A 48 24.84 -9.56 32.28
CA THR A 48 24.89 -10.33 33.53
C THR A 48 26.36 -10.53 33.89
N ILE A 49 26.86 -9.79 34.88
CA ILE A 49 28.16 -10.05 35.49
C ILE A 49 27.91 -11.01 36.64
N THR A 50 28.17 -12.30 36.45
CA THR A 50 28.25 -13.27 37.54
C THR A 50 29.60 -13.13 38.24
N ASN A 51 29.62 -12.42 39.37
CA ASN A 51 30.75 -12.46 40.29
C ASN A 51 30.66 -13.74 41.12
N ASN A 52 31.40 -14.78 40.72
CA ASN A 52 31.64 -15.93 41.59
C ASN A 52 32.59 -15.50 42.71
N LYS A 53 32.06 -14.96 43.81
CA LYS A 53 32.79 -14.93 45.09
C LYS A 53 32.81 -16.35 45.64
N LYS A 54 33.91 -17.08 45.39
CA LYS A 54 34.21 -18.30 46.13
C LYS A 54 34.90 -17.86 47.43
N ALA A 55 34.17 -17.94 48.53
CA ALA A 55 34.75 -17.81 49.87
C ALA A 55 35.56 -19.08 50.18
N ALA A 56 36.82 -18.90 50.54
CA ALA A 56 37.64 -19.80 51.35
C ALA A 56 38.75 -18.97 51.98
#